data_AF-A0A914SBZ3-F1
#
_entry.id   AF-A0A914SBZ3-F1
#
_cell.length_a   1.000
_cell.length_b   1.000
_cell.length_c   1.000
_cell.angle_alpha   90.00
_cell.angle_beta   90.00
_cell.angle_gamma   90.00
#
_symmetry.space_group_name_H-M   'P 1'
#
loop_
_entity.id
_entity.type
_entity.pdbx_description
1 polymer ?
#
loop_
_entity_poly.entity_id
_entity_poly.type
_entity_poly.pdbx_seq_one_letter_code
_entity_poly.pdbx_strand_id
1 'polypeptide(L)' 'MSCFVSRHCIPPDMEFEPNANPPCYKTQDESVVIKQDDEIRVKLIGTRVDAADIFAIGTLMDDYLGLSANE' A
#
# COMPACT_ATOMS: atom_id res chain seq x y z
N MET A 1 -3.21 -3.51 15.35
CA MET A 1 -3.73 -4.03 14.07
C MET A 1 -2.73 -3.69 12.99
N SER A 2 -2.31 -4.68 12.21
CA SER A 2 -1.44 -4.48 11.04
C SER A 2 -2.19 -4.90 9.77
N CYS A 3 -1.94 -4.17 8.68
CA CYS A 3 -2.50 -4.48 7.36
C CYS A 3 -1.36 -4.67 6.36
N PHE A 4 -1.34 -5.83 5.70
CA PHE A 4 -0.36 -6.14 4.66
C PHE A 4 -1.00 -6.06 3.28
N VAL A 5 -0.35 -5.36 2.35
CA VAL A 5 -0.73 -5.32 0.94
C VAL A 5 0.31 -6.11 0.16
N SER A 6 -0.09 -7.24 -0.43
CA SER A 6 0.79 -8.05 -1.28
C SER A 6 1.18 -7.27 -2.54
N ARG A 7 2.37 -7.50 -3.10
CA ARG A 7 2.75 -6.98 -4.43
C ARG A 7 1.75 -7.38 -5.52
N HIS A 8 1.13 -8.55 -5.38
CA HIS A 8 0.08 -9.02 -6.26
C HIS A 8 -1.27 -8.31 -6.04
N CYS A 9 -1.37 -7.40 -5.08
CA CYS A 9 -2.54 -6.57 -4.77
C CYS A 9 -2.23 -5.06 -4.93
N ILE A 10 -1.10 -4.72 -5.55
CA ILE A 10 -0.69 -3.37 -5.93
C ILE A 10 -0.83 -3.24 -7.46
N PRO A 11 -1.33 -2.11 -7.98
CA PRO A 11 -1.38 -1.85 -9.42
C PRO A 11 -0.05 -2.18 -10.13
N PRO A 12 -0.10 -2.76 -11.34
CA PRO A 12 1.09 -3.26 -12.02
C PRO A 12 2.06 -2.14 -12.45
N ASP A 13 1.56 -0.93 -12.65
CA ASP A 13 2.27 0.30 -13.00
C ASP A 13 3.08 0.91 -11.85
N MET A 14 2.85 0.47 -10.60
CA MET A 14 3.72 0.80 -9.47
C MET A 14 4.84 -0.23 -9.31
N GLU A 15 6.08 0.25 -9.34
CA GLU A 15 7.29 -0.54 -9.18
C GLU A 15 7.96 -0.26 -7.83
N PHE A 16 8.57 -1.29 -7.24
CA PHE A 16 9.31 -1.15 -5.99
C PHE A 16 10.74 -0.69 -6.26
N GLU A 17 11.15 0.41 -5.64
CA GLU A 17 12.50 0.95 -5.73
C GLU A 17 13.27 0.71 -4.41
N PRO A 18 14.10 -0.35 -4.32
CA PRO A 18 14.81 -0.69 -3.10
C PRO A 18 15.97 0.26 -2.77
N ASN A 19 16.48 0.98 -3.78
CA ASN A 19 17.63 1.87 -3.66
C ASN A 19 17.25 3.31 -3.29
N ALA A 20 15.95 3.63 -3.24
CA ALA A 20 15.48 4.91 -2.74
C ALA A 20 15.74 5.02 -1.24
N ASN A 21 15.87 6.26 -0.74
CA ASN A 21 16.07 6.53 0.68
C ASN A 21 15.00 7.53 1.17
N PRO A 22 13.87 7.06 1.74
CA PRO A 22 13.55 5.66 2.06
C PRO A 22 13.09 4.81 0.84
N PRO A 23 13.14 3.46 0.91
CA PRO A 23 12.58 2.58 -0.12
C PRO A 23 11.09 2.85 -0.34
N CYS A 24 10.63 2.77 -1.59
CA CYS A 24 9.27 3.18 -1.94
C CYS A 24 8.66 2.34 -3.08
N TYR A 25 7.35 2.49 -3.26
CA TYR A 25 6.66 2.14 -4.50
C TYR A 25 6.40 3.42 -5.29
N LYS A 26 6.71 3.43 -6.59
CA LYS A 26 6.46 4.59 -7.46
C LYS A 26 5.98 4.18 -8.84
N THR A 27 5.21 5.06 -9.47
CA THR A 27 4.90 4.94 -10.90
C THR A 27 6.13 5.33 -11.73
N GLN A 28 6.20 4.85 -12.98
CA GLN A 28 7.33 5.17 -13.89
C GLN A 28 7.49 6.66 -14.17
N ASP A 29 6.39 7.41 -14.16
CA ASP A 29 6.37 8.86 -14.35
C ASP A 29 6.56 9.66 -13.04
N GLU A 30 6.76 8.96 -11.92
CA GLU A 30 6.92 9.52 -10.57
C GLU A 30 5.74 10.40 -10.10
N SER A 31 4.59 10.29 -10.75
CA SER A 31 3.37 11.03 -10.37
C SER A 31 2.81 10.56 -9.02
N VAL A 32 3.02 9.30 -8.67
CA VAL A 32 2.64 8.72 -7.37
C VAL A 32 3.86 8.04 -6.76
N VAL A 33 4.17 8.42 -5.52
CA VAL A 33 5.22 7.79 -4.70
C VAL A 33 4.62 7.47 -3.34
N ILE A 34 4.70 6.19 -2.94
CA ILE A 34 4.28 5.70 -1.63
C ILE A 34 5.52 5.21 -0.89
N LYS A 35 5.84 5.83 0.24
CA LYS A 35 6.99 5.51 1.10
C LYS A 35 6.57 5.41 2.56
N GLN A 36 7.55 5.12 3.41
CA GLN A 36 7.34 5.11 4.86
C GLN A 36 6.72 6.44 5.35
N ASP A 37 5.79 6.31 6.30
CA ASP A 37 5.03 7.40 6.94
C ASP A 37 3.99 8.11 6.04
N ASP A 38 3.80 7.68 4.78
CA ASP A 38 2.70 8.17 3.95
C ASP A 38 1.34 7.61 4.38
N GLU A 39 0.30 8.43 4.28
CA GLU A 39 -1.09 8.02 4.47
C GLU A 39 -1.66 7.45 3.17
N ILE A 40 -2.21 6.25 3.24
CA ILE A 40 -2.79 5.56 2.08
C ILE A 40 -4.22 5.12 2.33
N ARG A 41 -5.04 5.16 1.29
CA ARG A 41 -6.36 4.55 1.25
C ARG A 41 -6.26 3.13 0.71
N VAL A 42 -6.69 2.17 1.52
CA VAL A 42 -6.64 0.74 1.23
C VAL A 42 -8.02 0.12 1.38
N LYS A 43 -8.35 -0.85 0.53
CA LYS A 43 -9.52 -1.71 0.71
C LYS A 43 -9.10 -3.01 1.39
N LEU A 44 -9.70 -3.33 2.54
CA LEU A 44 -9.47 -4.62 3.20
C LEU A 44 -10.17 -5.73 2.41
N ILE A 45 -9.44 -6.81 2.13
CA ILE A 45 -9.96 -7.99 1.41
C ILE A 45 -10.05 -9.23 2.28
N GLY A 46 -9.48 -9.19 3.49
CA GLY A 46 -9.56 -10.28 4.45
C GLY A 46 -8.94 -9.91 5.79
N THR A 47 -9.37 -10.62 6.83
CA THR A 47 -8.85 -10.47 8.20
C THR A 47 -8.54 -11.83 8.79
N ARG A 48 -7.41 -11.94 9.49
CA ARG A 48 -7.08 -13.06 10.36
C ARG A 48 -7.14 -12.57 11.80
N VAL A 49 -7.95 -13.25 12.61
CA VAL A 49 -8.12 -12.93 14.03
C VAL A 49 -7.44 -14.03 14.84
N ASP A 50 -6.46 -13.65 15.64
CA ASP A 50 -5.83 -14.49 16.65
C ASP A 50 -6.28 -14.01 18.05
N ALA A 51 -5.96 -14.74 19.11
CA ALA A 51 -6.50 -14.49 20.46
C ALA A 51 -6.16 -13.09 21.05
N ALA A 52 -5.06 -12.48 20.60
CA ALA A 52 -4.59 -11.18 21.08
C ALA A 52 -4.61 -10.08 20.01
N ASP A 53 -4.72 -10.44 18.73
CA ASP A 53 -4.44 -9.54 17.63
C ASP A 53 -5.32 -9.79 16.40
N ILE A 54 -5.51 -8.71 15.63
CA ILE A 54 -6.16 -8.74 14.34
C ILE A 54 -5.14 -8.30 13.28
N PHE A 55 -4.98 -9.16 12.29
CA PHE A 55 -4.19 -8.93 11.09
C PHE A 55 -5.14 -8.78 9.91
N ALA A 56 -4.84 -7.86 9.00
CA ALA A 56 -5.61 -7.68 7.79
C ALA A 56 -4.73 -7.79 6.55
N ILE A 57 -5.36 -8.14 5.44
CA ILE A 57 -4.79 -8.01 4.10
C ILE A 57 -5.60 -7.01 3.31
N GLY A 58 -4.92 -6.17 2.53
CA GLY A 58 -5.51 -5.11 1.74
C GLY A 58 -5.13 -5.18 0.26
N THR A 59 -5.86 -4.42 -0.55
CA THR A 59 -5.58 -4.18 -1.98
C THR A 59 -5.58 -2.69 -2.28
N LEU A 60 -4.84 -2.31 -3.33
CA LEU A 60 -4.83 -0.98 -3.96
C LEU A 60 -5.33 -1.04 -5.42
N MET A 61 -5.87 -2.17 -5.88
CA MET A 61 -6.25 -2.38 -7.29
C MET A 61 -7.54 -1.68 -7.74
N ASP A 62 -8.39 -1.26 -6.81
CA ASP A 62 -9.65 -0.59 -7.15
C ASP A 62 -9.46 0.92 -7.28
N ASP A 63 -10.40 1.58 -7.94
CA ASP A 63 -10.40 3.04 -8.12
C ASP A 63 -10.37 3.79 -6.78
N TYR A 64 -9.74 4.97 -6.78
CA TYR A 64 -9.60 5.88 -5.63
C TYR A 64 -8.82 5.31 -4.43
N LEU A 65 -8.10 4.20 -4.60
CA LEU A 65 -7.14 3.69 -3.62
C LEU A 65 -5.73 4.22 -3.90
N GLY A 66 -4.82 4.04 -2.93
CA GLY A 66 -3.42 4.50 -3.03
C GLY A 66 -3.14 5.69 -2.13
N LEU A 67 -2.21 6.56 -2.55
CA LEU A 67 -1.78 7.72 -1.77
C LEU A 67 -2.96 8.64 -1.46
N SER A 68 -3.17 8.95 -0.18
CA SER A 68 -4.16 9.93 0.25
C SER A 68 -3.49 11.31 0.19
N ALA A 69 -3.89 12.16 -0.76
CA ALA A 69 -3.47 13.55 -0.72
C ALA A 69 -4.12 14.22 0.50
N ASN A 70 -3.30 14.64 1.46
CA ASN A 70 -3.73 15.62 2.46
C ASN A 70 -3.73 16.98 1.77
N GLU A 71 -4.90 17.64 1.72
CA GLU A 71 -4.98 19.07 1.44
C GLU A 71 -4.30 19.89 2.54
#